data_AF-A0AAW1AW97-F1
#
_entry.id   AF-A0AAW1AW97-F1
#
_cell.length_a   1.000
_cell.length_b   1.000
_cell.length_c   1.000
_cell.angle_alpha   90.00
_cell.angle_beta   90.00
_cell.angle_gamma   90.00
#
_symmetry.space_group_name_H-M   'P 1'
#
loop_
_entity.id
_entity.type
_entity.pdbx_description
1 polymer ?
#
loop_
_entity_poly.entity_id
_entity_poly.type
_entity_poly.pdbx_seq_one_letter_code
_entity_poly.pdbx_strand_id
1 'polypeptide(L)'
;MQRGRIEEKRGEKKSHTCIKRFAVVPVLPVERKGLKSPMKIRPGGGYLGSLFCPWGAAGGLCWRKKIGGNASERSAGEEAAGDSLPSDQRRERQAGPSRRGGGRVAAAAAAAAAAAPMAMATSSWVPKVLRFLEGFRIQKQPQTVTLIPGDGIGPEISAAVVEIFEAAKVPVQFEERIVTAIQGPGGKWMIPQDAKESMDKNKIGLKGPLKTPIAAGHPSMNLLLRKTFDLYANIRPCVSIEGYKTPYTDVDIVTIRENTEGEYSGIEHIIVDGVVQSIKLITEDASKRIADFAFEYARNNQRSKVTAVHKANIMRMSDGLFLRKCREAAENCKDIKFNEMYLDTVCLNMVQDPSQFDVLVMPNLYGDILSDLCAGLIGGLGVTPSGNIGANGVAIFESVHGTAPDIAGKDLANPTALLLSAVMMLRHMEMQDFAMKIETACFETIKDQKVLTKDLGGKAKCSEFTAEICRRVRAME
;
A
#
# COMPACT_ATOMS: atom_id res chain seq x y z
N MET A 1 72.37 39.01 -2.94
CA MET A 1 72.65 39.17 -1.49
C MET A 1 71.34 39.56 -0.82
N GLN A 2 70.88 39.06 0.33
CA GLN A 2 71.28 37.92 1.19
C GLN A 2 70.04 36.97 1.29
N ARG A 3 70.15 35.64 1.23
CA ARG A 3 70.40 34.71 2.37
C ARG A 3 69.67 35.06 3.69
N GLY A 4 68.62 34.30 3.97
CA GLY A 4 68.09 34.00 5.31
C GLY A 4 67.48 32.59 5.28
N ARG A 5 67.89 31.70 6.19
CA ARG A 5 67.52 30.27 6.20
C ARG A 5 67.36 29.81 7.64
N ILE A 6 66.22 29.20 7.95
CA ILE A 6 66.01 28.42 9.18
C ILE A 6 65.39 27.08 8.73
N GLU A 7 65.92 25.99 9.27
CA GLU A 7 65.46 24.62 9.02
C GLU A 7 64.97 23.98 10.32
N GLU A 8 64.46 22.75 10.18
CA GLU A 8 63.97 21.83 11.21
C GLU A 8 62.45 21.90 11.54
N LYS A 9 61.76 20.78 11.77
CA LYS A 9 62.22 19.37 11.89
C LYS A 9 61.21 18.37 11.27
N ARG A 10 61.69 17.14 11.01
CA ARG A 10 60.90 16.04 10.41
C ARG A 10 59.87 15.45 11.38
N GLY A 11 58.80 14.86 10.82
CA GLY A 11 57.86 14.00 11.55
C GLY A 11 57.07 13.09 10.60
N GLU A 12 57.63 11.95 10.18
CA GLU A 12 56.90 10.93 9.40
C GLU A 12 55.87 10.19 10.26
N LYS A 13 54.63 10.10 9.78
CA LYS A 13 53.76 8.94 10.05
C LYS A 13 53.05 8.51 8.77
N LYS A 14 53.32 7.28 8.33
CA LYS A 14 52.68 6.63 7.19
C LYS A 14 51.32 6.09 7.62
N SER A 15 50.27 6.37 6.86
CA SER A 15 48.98 5.67 6.96
C SER A 15 48.74 4.87 5.68
N HIS A 16 48.30 3.62 5.82
CA HIS A 16 48.14 2.70 4.70
C HIS A 16 46.79 2.87 4.00
N THR A 17 46.74 3.66 2.92
CA THR A 17 45.57 3.71 2.04
C THR A 17 45.57 2.50 1.09
N CYS A 18 44.79 1.46 1.42
CA CYS A 18 44.70 0.24 0.62
C CYS A 18 43.83 0.44 -0.64
N ILE A 19 44.37 1.14 -1.64
CA ILE A 19 43.70 1.37 -2.93
C ILE A 19 43.71 0.07 -3.74
N LYS A 20 42.62 -0.72 -3.64
CA LYS A 20 42.34 -1.84 -4.55
C LYS A 20 42.07 -1.31 -5.97
N ARG A 21 43.13 -1.14 -6.77
CA ARG A 21 43.02 -1.02 -8.23
C ARG A 21 42.42 -2.32 -8.78
N PHE A 22 41.18 -2.29 -9.23
CA PHE A 22 40.67 -3.32 -10.13
C PHE A 22 41.40 -3.20 -11.46
N ALA A 23 42.10 -4.26 -11.86
CA ALA A 23 42.73 -4.33 -13.17
C ALA A 23 41.66 -4.57 -14.23
N VAL A 24 41.46 -3.59 -15.12
CA VAL A 24 40.66 -3.79 -16.33
C VAL A 24 41.47 -4.66 -17.27
N VAL A 25 41.04 -5.90 -17.48
CA VAL A 25 41.63 -6.80 -18.49
C VAL A 25 41.17 -6.32 -19.88
N PRO A 26 42.09 -5.95 -20.80
CA PRO A 26 41.70 -5.55 -22.14
C PRO A 26 41.25 -6.77 -22.95
N VAL A 27 39.97 -6.79 -23.35
CA VAL A 27 39.46 -7.80 -24.27
C VAL A 27 40.00 -7.52 -25.67
N LEU A 28 40.84 -8.42 -26.18
CA LEU A 28 41.37 -8.32 -27.55
C LEU A 28 40.26 -8.57 -28.58
N PRO A 29 40.23 -7.83 -29.71
CA PRO A 29 39.24 -8.03 -30.76
C PRO A 29 39.52 -9.35 -31.51
N VAL A 30 38.53 -10.26 -31.52
CA VAL A 30 38.61 -11.51 -32.28
C VAL A 30 38.32 -11.24 -33.76
N GLU A 31 39.30 -11.52 -34.62
CA GLU A 31 39.14 -11.43 -36.08
C GLU A 31 38.02 -12.36 -36.59
N ARG A 32 37.02 -11.80 -37.28
CA ARG A 32 36.02 -12.60 -38.03
C ARG A 32 36.63 -13.14 -39.34
N LYS A 33 37.41 -14.21 -39.26
CA LYS A 33 37.79 -15.01 -40.45
C LYS A 33 36.60 -15.84 -40.92
N GLY A 34 35.87 -15.33 -41.91
CA GLY A 34 34.73 -16.02 -42.50
C GLY A 34 35.16 -17.16 -43.43
N LEU A 35 34.56 -18.35 -43.25
CA LEU A 35 34.61 -19.43 -44.23
C LEU A 35 33.30 -19.48 -45.03
N LYS A 36 33.41 -19.38 -46.36
CA LYS A 36 32.30 -19.67 -47.28
C LYS A 36 32.36 -21.14 -47.70
N SER A 37 31.26 -21.88 -47.60
CA SER A 37 30.82 -22.89 -48.59
C SER A 37 29.46 -23.47 -48.21
N PRO A 38 28.52 -23.66 -49.16
CA PRO A 38 27.21 -24.27 -48.90
C PRO A 38 27.25 -25.80 -49.06
N MET A 39 26.61 -26.53 -48.14
CA MET A 39 26.40 -27.98 -48.31
C MET A 39 24.97 -28.26 -48.80
N LYS A 40 24.84 -29.13 -49.81
CA LYS A 40 23.57 -29.37 -50.53
C LYS A 40 22.65 -30.31 -49.76
N ILE A 41 21.37 -29.94 -49.65
CA ILE A 41 20.30 -30.86 -49.24
C ILE A 41 20.00 -31.83 -50.40
N ARG A 42 19.79 -33.11 -50.07
CA ARG A 42 19.14 -34.12 -50.94
C ARG A 42 18.10 -34.88 -50.09
N PRO A 43 16.86 -35.05 -50.56
CA PRO A 43 15.85 -35.86 -49.88
C PRO A 43 15.81 -37.32 -50.39
N GLY A 44 15.25 -38.22 -49.58
CA GLY A 44 14.72 -39.51 -50.03
C GLY A 44 15.25 -40.76 -49.30
N GLY A 45 14.36 -41.74 -49.10
CA GLY A 45 14.69 -43.09 -48.63
C GLY A 45 14.53 -43.30 -47.12
N GLY A 46 13.48 -43.99 -46.70
CA GLY A 46 13.36 -44.60 -45.39
C GLY A 46 13.19 -46.12 -45.51
N TYR A 47 13.43 -46.87 -44.43
CA TYR A 47 13.04 -48.29 -44.32
C TYR A 47 12.73 -48.67 -42.86
N LEU A 48 12.09 -49.83 -42.69
CA LEU A 48 11.55 -50.32 -41.42
C LEU A 48 12.64 -50.80 -40.44
N GLY A 49 12.36 -50.72 -39.13
CA GLY A 49 13.17 -51.31 -38.07
C GLY A 49 12.43 -51.34 -36.73
N SER A 50 11.67 -52.41 -36.48
CA SER A 50 10.82 -52.56 -35.28
C SER A 50 11.59 -53.18 -34.10
N LEU A 51 11.38 -52.66 -32.90
CA LEU A 51 11.63 -53.36 -31.63
C LEU A 51 10.60 -52.93 -30.57
N PHE A 52 10.39 -53.78 -29.56
CA PHE A 52 9.12 -53.84 -28.81
C PHE A 52 9.06 -53.00 -27.53
N CYS A 53 7.82 -52.73 -27.11
CA CYS A 53 7.37 -52.16 -25.83
C CYS A 53 7.55 -53.19 -24.65
N PRO A 54 7.07 -52.98 -23.39
CA PRO A 54 6.26 -51.87 -22.86
C PRO A 54 6.62 -51.33 -21.44
N TRP A 55 6.10 -50.14 -21.11
CA TRP A 55 5.38 -49.74 -19.87
C TRP A 55 5.20 -48.20 -19.92
N GLY A 56 4.07 -47.58 -19.59
CA GLY A 56 2.70 -48.05 -19.32
C GLY A 56 1.81 -46.82 -19.11
N ALA A 57 0.61 -46.75 -19.70
CA ALA A 57 -0.13 -45.48 -19.84
C ALA A 57 -1.55 -45.50 -19.23
N ALA A 58 -1.80 -44.59 -18.28
CA ALA A 58 -3.12 -44.09 -17.86
C ALA A 58 -2.91 -42.79 -17.04
N GLY A 59 -3.74 -41.76 -17.12
CA GLY A 59 -4.84 -41.49 -18.05
C GLY A 59 -5.39 -40.09 -17.80
N GLY A 60 -5.61 -39.28 -18.83
CA GLY A 60 -6.13 -37.92 -18.69
C GLY A 60 -7.66 -37.86 -18.81
N LEU A 61 -8.33 -37.07 -17.98
CA LEU A 61 -9.75 -36.75 -18.14
C LEU A 61 -9.99 -35.23 -18.08
N CYS A 62 -10.83 -34.74 -18.98
CA CYS A 62 -11.15 -33.31 -19.13
C CYS A 62 -12.27 -32.89 -18.16
N TRP A 63 -12.08 -31.79 -17.43
CA TRP A 63 -13.18 -31.13 -16.70
C TRP A 63 -13.86 -30.08 -17.58
N ARG A 64 -15.18 -30.22 -17.76
CA ARG A 64 -16.01 -29.27 -18.52
C ARG A 64 -17.14 -28.74 -17.61
N LYS A 65 -17.35 -27.43 -17.61
CA LYS A 65 -18.42 -26.78 -16.82
C LYS A 65 -19.81 -27.35 -17.15
N LYS A 66 -20.66 -27.45 -16.12
CA LYS A 66 -22.13 -27.32 -16.25
C LYS A 66 -22.67 -26.47 -15.08
N ILE A 67 -23.90 -25.97 -15.23
CA ILE A 67 -24.46 -24.87 -14.44
C ILE A 67 -25.79 -25.29 -13.81
N GLY A 68 -25.97 -24.97 -12.52
CA GLY A 68 -27.26 -24.62 -11.90
C GLY A 68 -28.23 -25.75 -11.54
N GLY A 69 -29.04 -25.50 -10.49
CA GLY A 69 -30.18 -26.32 -10.09
C GLY A 69 -30.36 -26.40 -8.57
N ASN A 70 -31.32 -25.66 -8.02
CA ASN A 70 -31.77 -25.85 -6.64
C ASN A 70 -32.69 -27.08 -6.53
N ALA A 71 -32.58 -27.83 -5.44
CA ALA A 71 -33.70 -28.52 -4.82
C ALA A 71 -33.42 -28.73 -3.33
N SER A 72 -34.44 -28.58 -2.50
CA SER A 72 -34.43 -28.88 -1.06
C SER A 72 -35.42 -29.99 -0.78
N GLU A 73 -35.11 -30.94 0.12
CA GLU A 73 -36.08 -31.44 1.10
C GLU A 73 -35.42 -32.27 2.23
N ARG A 74 -36.23 -32.92 3.08
CA ARG A 74 -35.90 -33.34 4.46
C ARG A 74 -35.95 -34.88 4.64
N SER A 75 -35.70 -35.29 5.89
CA SER A 75 -35.85 -36.62 6.54
C SER A 75 -34.71 -37.63 6.34
N ALA A 76 -34.45 -38.61 7.23
CA ALA A 76 -34.51 -38.79 8.71
C ALA A 76 -34.62 -40.32 9.03
N GLY A 77 -34.12 -40.75 10.20
CA GLY A 77 -33.94 -42.17 10.63
C GLY A 77 -32.46 -42.61 10.52
N GLU A 78 -31.73 -43.15 11.51
CA GLU A 78 -31.99 -44.24 12.51
C GLU A 78 -31.93 -45.64 11.85
N GLU A 79 -31.29 -46.70 12.38
CA GLU A 79 -30.71 -47.10 13.69
C GLU A 79 -29.37 -47.89 13.49
N ALA A 80 -28.55 -48.37 14.46
CA ALA A 80 -28.19 -48.01 15.86
C ALA A 80 -27.04 -48.97 16.36
N ALA A 81 -26.61 -48.86 17.64
CA ALA A 81 -25.63 -49.69 18.40
C ALA A 81 -24.15 -49.67 17.90
N GLY A 82 -23.10 -49.77 18.74
CA GLY A 82 -22.88 -49.89 20.21
C GLY A 82 -21.36 -50.15 20.43
N ASP A 83 -20.72 -50.25 21.60
CA ASP A 83 -20.99 -50.05 23.05
C ASP A 83 -19.58 -50.10 23.76
N SER A 84 -19.29 -49.80 25.03
CA SER A 84 -20.05 -49.39 26.23
C SER A 84 -19.18 -48.56 27.22
N LEU A 85 -19.68 -48.31 28.44
CA LEU A 85 -18.92 -47.78 29.60
C LEU A 85 -18.70 -48.88 30.68
N PRO A 86 -17.88 -48.61 31.74
CA PRO A 86 -18.40 -48.14 33.04
C PRO A 86 -17.71 -46.81 33.51
N SER A 87 -18.35 -45.85 34.21
CA SER A 87 -19.00 -45.87 35.56
C SER A 87 -18.00 -45.97 36.73
N ASP A 88 -18.11 -45.27 37.87
CA ASP A 88 -19.09 -44.27 38.36
C ASP A 88 -18.51 -43.50 39.56
N GLN A 89 -19.05 -42.32 39.91
CA GLN A 89 -19.48 -41.96 41.28
C GLN A 89 -20.01 -40.51 41.38
N ARG A 90 -21.00 -40.32 42.26
CA ARG A 90 -21.87 -39.14 42.32
C ARG A 90 -22.38 -38.94 43.75
N ARG A 91 -22.51 -37.69 44.22
CA ARG A 91 -23.49 -37.12 45.20
C ARG A 91 -22.93 -35.83 45.85
N GLU A 92 -23.66 -34.70 45.95
CA GLU A 92 -24.88 -34.41 46.74
C GLU A 92 -24.66 -34.46 48.27
N ARG A 93 -25.17 -33.56 49.14
CA ARG A 93 -25.63 -32.15 49.07
C ARG A 93 -25.99 -31.70 50.52
N GLN A 94 -26.18 -30.38 50.74
CA GLN A 94 -26.93 -29.74 51.87
C GLN A 94 -26.36 -29.63 53.31
N ALA A 95 -26.55 -28.40 53.85
CA ALA A 95 -26.88 -27.99 55.23
C ALA A 95 -25.87 -28.14 56.41
N GLY A 96 -25.89 -27.14 57.32
CA GLY A 96 -25.17 -27.09 58.61
C GLY A 96 -26.08 -27.42 59.82
N PRO A 97 -25.88 -26.88 61.07
CA PRO A 97 -25.51 -25.47 61.30
C PRO A 97 -24.67 -25.09 62.57
N SER A 98 -24.31 -23.79 62.64
CA SER A 98 -24.30 -22.91 63.83
C SER A 98 -23.02 -22.64 64.68
N ARG A 99 -22.85 -21.33 65.02
CA ARG A 99 -22.23 -20.72 66.25
C ARG A 99 -20.72 -20.97 66.51
N ARG A 100 -19.87 -20.00 66.91
CA ARG A 100 -19.87 -18.54 67.24
C ARG A 100 -18.47 -17.99 66.82
N GLY A 101 -18.20 -16.69 66.64
CA GLY A 101 -19.02 -15.47 66.70
C GLY A 101 -18.15 -14.20 66.88
N GLY A 102 -18.72 -13.01 66.60
CA GLY A 102 -18.10 -11.69 66.82
C GLY A 102 -17.51 -11.03 65.55
N GLY A 103 -17.90 -9.80 65.17
CA GLY A 103 -19.02 -8.98 65.67
C GLY A 103 -19.16 -7.63 64.95
N ARG A 104 -20.41 -7.13 64.82
CA ARG A 104 -20.88 -5.73 64.55
C ARG A 104 -20.03 -4.87 63.59
N VAL A 105 -20.45 -4.46 62.39
CA VAL A 105 -21.78 -4.29 61.75
C VAL A 105 -22.71 -3.28 62.45
N ALA A 106 -22.92 -2.14 61.79
CA ALA A 106 -24.13 -1.33 61.75
C ALA A 106 -24.20 -0.67 60.35
N ALA A 107 -25.41 -0.44 59.82
CA ALA A 107 -25.63 0.01 58.44
C ALA A 107 -26.91 0.88 58.32
N ALA A 108 -27.32 1.17 57.08
CA ALA A 108 -28.45 2.02 56.67
C ALA A 108 -28.19 3.54 56.79
N ALA A 109 -28.89 4.43 56.07
CA ALA A 109 -30.03 4.21 55.16
C ALA A 109 -29.91 5.05 53.87
N ALA A 110 -30.78 4.78 52.88
CA ALA A 110 -30.94 5.60 51.68
C ALA A 110 -32.28 6.35 51.70
N ALA A 111 -32.27 7.63 51.35
CA ALA A 111 -33.43 8.42 50.94
C ALA A 111 -32.96 9.64 50.13
N ALA A 112 -33.79 10.12 49.20
CA ALA A 112 -33.49 11.30 48.38
C ALA A 112 -34.37 12.49 48.81
N ALA A 113 -33.85 13.71 48.66
CA ALA A 113 -34.60 14.95 48.72
C ALA A 113 -33.96 15.96 47.75
N ALA A 114 -34.79 16.74 47.05
CA ALA A 114 -34.34 17.73 46.06
C ALA A 114 -34.86 19.12 46.43
N ALA A 115 -33.99 20.14 46.38
CA ALA A 115 -34.37 21.53 46.51
C ALA A 115 -33.33 22.47 45.87
N ALA A 116 -33.82 23.29 44.93
CA ALA A 116 -33.41 24.65 44.49
C ALA A 116 -31.92 25.13 44.48
N PRO A 117 -31.54 25.98 43.51
CA PRO A 117 -30.15 26.47 43.36
C PRO A 117 -29.83 27.67 44.26
N MET A 118 -28.52 27.86 44.54
CA MET A 118 -27.98 29.10 45.11
C MET A 118 -27.06 29.77 44.09
N ALA A 119 -27.34 31.04 43.75
CA ALA A 119 -26.57 31.77 42.75
C ALA A 119 -25.20 32.22 43.29
N MET A 120 -24.15 32.10 42.46
CA MET A 120 -22.87 32.76 42.70
C MET A 120 -22.72 34.00 41.81
N ALA A 121 -22.10 35.04 42.38
CA ALA A 121 -22.03 36.36 41.76
C ALA A 121 -21.04 36.42 40.59
N THR A 122 -21.35 37.28 39.62
CA THR A 122 -20.54 37.54 38.42
C THR A 122 -19.23 38.26 38.77
N SER A 123 -18.09 37.61 38.57
CA SER A 123 -16.78 38.28 38.54
C SER A 123 -16.35 38.48 37.07
N SER A 124 -16.04 39.72 36.69
CA SER A 124 -15.94 40.18 35.30
C SER A 124 -14.59 39.89 34.61
N TRP A 125 -13.81 38.91 35.10
CA TRP A 125 -12.39 38.76 34.75
C TRP A 125 -12.05 37.74 33.65
N VAL A 126 -13.03 36.94 33.20
CA VAL A 126 -12.84 35.92 32.15
C VAL A 126 -12.91 36.41 30.67
N PRO A 127 -13.60 37.52 30.29
CA PRO A 127 -13.83 37.85 28.87
C PRO A 127 -12.61 38.13 27.98
N LYS A 128 -11.44 38.48 28.55
CA LYS A 128 -10.27 38.88 27.75
C LYS A 128 -9.40 37.72 27.28
N VAL A 129 -9.29 36.63 28.05
CA VAL A 129 -8.40 35.51 27.69
C VAL A 129 -9.01 34.65 26.59
N LEU A 130 -10.32 34.34 26.65
CA LEU A 130 -10.99 33.63 25.56
C LEU A 130 -10.92 34.42 24.25
N ARG A 131 -11.22 35.73 24.27
CA ARG A 131 -11.10 36.58 23.08
C ARG A 131 -9.70 36.68 22.48
N PHE A 132 -8.65 36.48 23.28
CA PHE A 132 -7.28 36.43 22.78
C PHE A 132 -6.96 35.10 22.06
N LEU A 133 -7.61 34.00 22.46
CA LEU A 133 -7.50 32.68 21.84
C LEU A 133 -8.42 32.53 20.62
N GLU A 134 -9.62 33.11 20.64
CA GLU A 134 -10.51 33.22 19.47
C GLU A 134 -9.85 33.95 18.29
N GLY A 135 -8.91 34.88 18.59
CA GLY A 135 -8.12 35.58 17.58
C GLY A 135 -7.06 34.74 16.88
N PHE A 136 -6.71 33.55 17.37
CA PHE A 136 -5.67 32.68 16.82
C PHE A 136 -6.22 31.54 15.94
N ARG A 137 -7.25 31.83 15.14
CA ARG A 137 -7.47 31.07 13.88
C ARG A 137 -6.29 31.33 12.94
N ILE A 138 -5.27 30.47 13.03
CA ILE A 138 -4.21 30.40 12.02
C ILE A 138 -4.88 30.02 10.69
N GLN A 139 -5.13 31.00 9.84
CA GLN A 139 -5.43 30.74 8.44
C GLN A 139 -4.16 30.14 7.82
N LYS A 140 -4.13 28.79 7.67
CA LYS A 140 -3.10 28.12 6.88
C LYS A 140 -3.08 28.79 5.51
N GLN A 141 -1.97 29.46 5.19
CA GLN A 141 -1.74 30.05 3.87
C GLN A 141 -1.95 28.97 2.80
N PRO A 142 -2.58 29.28 1.65
CA PRO A 142 -2.88 28.27 0.63
C PRO A 142 -1.61 27.50 0.24
N GLN A 143 -1.59 26.19 0.49
CA GLN A 143 -0.41 25.38 0.17
C GLN A 143 -0.48 24.95 -1.30
N THR A 144 0.56 25.28 -2.06
CA THR A 144 0.65 24.84 -3.46
C THR A 144 0.96 23.34 -3.53
N VAL A 145 0.18 22.60 -4.30
CA VAL A 145 0.33 21.16 -4.53
C VAL A 145 0.49 20.93 -6.03
N THR A 146 1.48 20.14 -6.44
CA THR A 146 1.65 19.81 -7.87
C THR A 146 0.56 18.84 -8.31
N LEU A 147 -0.29 19.23 -9.26
CA LEU A 147 -1.30 18.33 -9.83
C LEU A 147 -0.77 17.73 -11.13
N ILE A 148 -0.87 16.40 -11.26
CA ILE A 148 -0.51 15.66 -12.46
C ILE A 148 -1.78 14.95 -12.95
N PRO A 149 -2.58 15.55 -13.87
CA PRO A 149 -3.85 14.97 -14.30
C PRO A 149 -3.73 13.58 -14.92
N GLY A 150 -2.62 13.32 -15.62
CA GLY A 150 -2.31 12.01 -16.20
C GLY A 150 -3.08 11.67 -17.47
N ASP A 151 -3.25 10.38 -17.74
CA ASP A 151 -3.69 9.82 -19.01
C ASP A 151 -5.05 9.10 -18.92
N GLY A 152 -5.78 9.05 -20.03
CA GLY A 152 -7.04 8.32 -20.14
C GLY A 152 -8.13 8.94 -19.28
N ILE A 153 -8.66 8.21 -18.29
CA ILE A 153 -9.62 8.78 -17.31
C ILE A 153 -9.00 9.80 -16.36
N GLY A 154 -7.67 9.90 -16.29
CA GLY A 154 -6.96 10.73 -15.31
C GLY A 154 -7.45 12.19 -15.23
N PRO A 155 -7.58 12.92 -16.36
CA PRO A 155 -8.11 14.28 -16.36
C PRO A 155 -9.55 14.40 -15.84
N GLU A 156 -10.43 13.45 -16.17
CA GLU A 156 -11.84 13.44 -15.69
C GLU A 156 -11.90 13.32 -14.15
N ILE A 157 -11.20 12.34 -13.59
CA ILE A 157 -11.18 12.12 -12.13
C ILE A 157 -10.36 13.19 -11.39
N SER A 158 -9.36 13.80 -12.03
CA SER A 158 -8.59 14.90 -11.43
C SER A 158 -9.44 16.16 -11.31
N ALA A 159 -10.18 16.53 -12.37
CA ALA A 159 -11.11 17.65 -12.34
C ALA A 159 -12.21 17.46 -11.28
N ALA A 160 -12.74 16.23 -11.14
CA ALA A 160 -13.68 15.87 -10.09
C ALA A 160 -13.13 16.11 -8.67
N VAL A 161 -11.86 15.77 -8.41
CA VAL A 161 -11.23 16.02 -7.10
C VAL A 161 -11.01 17.51 -6.86
N VAL A 162 -10.63 18.29 -7.88
CA VAL A 162 -10.50 19.76 -7.79
C VAL A 162 -11.85 20.40 -7.44
N GLU A 163 -12.95 20.02 -8.12
CA GLU A 163 -14.29 20.56 -7.82
C GLU A 163 -14.72 20.26 -6.36
N ILE A 164 -14.42 19.06 -5.85
CA ILE A 164 -14.72 18.69 -4.46
C ILE A 164 -13.86 19.49 -3.46
N PHE A 165 -12.59 19.77 -3.79
CA PHE A 165 -11.71 20.62 -2.97
C PHE A 165 -12.20 22.08 -2.94
N GLU A 166 -12.67 22.62 -4.07
CA GLU A 166 -13.31 23.93 -4.13
C GLU A 166 -14.63 23.96 -3.34
N ALA A 167 -15.47 22.93 -3.48
CA ALA A 167 -16.71 22.79 -2.72
C ALA A 167 -16.48 22.70 -1.21
N ALA A 168 -15.37 22.07 -0.79
CA ALA A 168 -14.92 21.98 0.60
C ALA A 168 -14.17 23.22 1.10
N LYS A 169 -13.86 24.19 0.23
CA LYS A 169 -13.07 25.40 0.53
C LYS A 169 -11.69 25.07 1.13
N VAL A 170 -11.05 24.02 0.61
CA VAL A 170 -9.72 23.56 1.06
C VAL A 170 -8.64 24.64 0.78
N PRO A 171 -7.74 24.97 1.72
CA PRO A 171 -6.64 25.92 1.51
C PRO A 171 -5.48 25.28 0.72
N VAL A 172 -5.77 24.75 -0.47
CA VAL A 172 -4.81 24.14 -1.40
C VAL A 172 -4.95 24.80 -2.77
N GLN A 173 -3.82 25.14 -3.39
CA GLN A 173 -3.76 25.63 -4.76
C GLN A 173 -3.07 24.58 -5.64
N PHE A 174 -3.75 24.08 -6.67
CA PHE A 174 -3.15 23.12 -7.58
C PHE A 174 -2.28 23.80 -8.65
N GLU A 175 -1.04 23.33 -8.79
CA GLU A 175 -0.07 23.72 -9.82
C GLU A 175 0.02 22.58 -10.84
N GLU A 176 -0.75 22.67 -11.93
CA GLU A 176 -0.83 21.60 -12.93
C GLU A 176 0.47 21.44 -13.74
N ARG A 177 0.97 20.21 -13.84
CA ARG A 177 2.17 19.83 -14.60
C ARG A 177 1.96 18.52 -15.35
N ILE A 178 2.41 18.48 -16.61
CA ILE A 178 2.31 17.31 -17.48
C ILE A 178 3.64 16.54 -17.42
N VAL A 179 3.58 15.22 -17.22
CA VAL A 179 4.77 14.36 -17.01
C VAL A 179 5.08 13.41 -18.18
N THR A 180 4.94 13.91 -19.41
CA THR A 180 5.33 13.16 -20.63
C THR A 180 6.82 12.85 -20.60
N ALA A 181 7.22 11.62 -20.99
CA ALA A 181 8.62 11.22 -21.01
C ALA A 181 9.46 12.08 -21.97
N ILE A 182 10.55 12.66 -21.49
CA ILE A 182 11.54 13.37 -22.32
C ILE A 182 12.88 12.63 -22.33
N GLN A 183 13.65 12.78 -23.41
CA GLN A 183 15.03 12.29 -23.48
C GLN A 183 15.98 13.40 -23.03
N GLY A 184 16.71 13.15 -21.95
CA GLY A 184 17.76 14.03 -21.46
C GLY A 184 19.10 13.81 -22.19
N PRO A 185 20.16 14.53 -21.77
CA PRO A 185 21.51 14.35 -22.28
C PRO A 185 21.95 12.88 -22.26
N GLY A 186 22.54 12.41 -23.37
CA GLY A 186 22.91 11.00 -23.54
C GLY A 186 21.75 10.04 -23.84
N GLY A 187 20.55 10.56 -24.16
CA GLY A 187 19.38 9.74 -24.56
C GLY A 187 18.67 9.04 -23.39
N LYS A 188 19.03 9.37 -22.15
CA LYS A 188 18.40 8.80 -20.96
C LYS A 188 17.01 9.42 -20.74
N TRP A 189 15.99 8.58 -20.61
CA TRP A 189 14.63 9.02 -20.27
C TRP A 189 14.57 9.66 -18.87
N MET A 190 13.87 10.79 -18.77
CA MET A 190 13.64 11.54 -17.53
C MET A 190 12.25 12.21 -17.54
N ILE A 191 11.84 12.73 -16.38
CA ILE A 191 10.63 13.56 -16.25
C ILE A 191 10.91 14.99 -16.77
N PRO A 192 9.88 15.75 -17.19
CA PRO A 192 10.00 17.16 -17.53
C PRO A 192 10.57 18.00 -16.38
N GLN A 193 11.41 18.98 -16.74
CA GLN A 193 12.15 19.79 -15.77
C GLN A 193 11.25 20.72 -14.96
N ASP A 194 10.19 21.27 -15.57
CA ASP A 194 9.15 22.08 -14.93
C ASP A 194 8.33 21.26 -13.91
N ALA A 195 7.99 20.01 -14.25
CA ALA A 195 7.33 19.09 -13.33
C ALA A 195 8.25 18.70 -12.17
N LYS A 196 9.55 18.54 -12.45
CA LYS A 196 10.58 18.30 -11.42
C LYS A 196 10.71 19.49 -10.47
N GLU A 197 10.84 20.70 -11.00
CA GLU A 197 10.97 21.94 -10.21
C GLU A 197 9.71 22.23 -9.38
N SER A 198 8.52 21.98 -9.93
CA SER A 198 7.25 22.05 -9.18
C SER A 198 7.23 21.09 -7.99
N MET A 199 7.62 19.82 -8.18
CA MET A 199 7.71 18.85 -7.08
C MET A 199 8.83 19.17 -6.08
N ASP A 200 10.00 19.64 -6.53
CA ASP A 200 11.11 20.01 -5.66
C ASP A 200 10.78 21.25 -4.81
N LYS A 201 9.97 22.17 -5.32
CA LYS A 201 9.44 23.35 -4.62
C LYS A 201 8.30 22.97 -3.66
N ASN A 202 7.24 22.34 -4.18
CA ASN A 202 5.97 22.12 -3.46
C ASN A 202 6.01 20.91 -2.51
N LYS A 203 6.90 19.94 -2.75
CA LYS A 203 7.06 18.63 -2.07
C LYS A 203 5.86 17.68 -2.17
N ILE A 204 4.64 18.19 -2.16
CA ILE A 204 3.41 17.40 -2.26
C ILE A 204 2.90 17.41 -3.70
N GLY A 205 2.47 16.24 -4.18
CA GLY A 205 1.79 16.08 -5.45
C GLY A 205 0.60 15.13 -5.40
N LEU A 206 -0.42 15.44 -6.20
CA LEU A 206 -1.57 14.57 -6.49
C LEU A 206 -1.49 14.12 -7.95
N LYS A 207 -1.71 12.84 -8.21
CA LYS A 207 -1.38 12.21 -9.49
C LYS A 207 -2.46 11.24 -9.97
N GLY A 208 -2.94 11.46 -11.19
CA GLY A 208 -3.76 10.50 -11.93
C GLY A 208 -2.96 9.30 -12.47
N PRO A 209 -3.65 8.31 -13.06
CA PRO A 209 -3.02 7.18 -13.73
C PRO A 209 -2.15 7.66 -14.91
N LEU A 210 -1.00 7.02 -15.12
CA LEU A 210 -0.08 7.31 -16.24
C LEU A 210 0.05 6.10 -17.16
N LYS A 211 0.03 6.35 -18.47
CA LYS A 211 0.18 5.32 -19.50
C LYS A 211 1.64 4.89 -19.58
N THR A 212 1.88 3.59 -19.39
CA THR A 212 3.19 2.98 -19.67
C THR A 212 3.12 2.25 -21.01
N PRO A 213 4.03 2.49 -21.96
CA PRO A 213 4.07 1.74 -23.21
C PRO A 213 4.54 0.30 -22.97
N ILE A 214 3.95 -0.66 -23.68
CA ILE A 214 4.23 -2.10 -23.52
C ILE A 214 5.31 -2.51 -24.52
N ALA A 215 6.30 -3.28 -24.06
CA ALA A 215 7.41 -3.89 -24.82
C ALA A 215 8.40 -2.95 -25.56
N ALA A 216 8.03 -1.72 -25.94
CA ALA A 216 8.93 -0.76 -26.56
C ALA A 216 8.56 0.69 -26.20
N GLY A 217 9.55 1.52 -25.83
CA GLY A 217 9.36 2.94 -25.53
C GLY A 217 10.24 3.43 -24.38
N HIS A 218 9.74 4.43 -23.66
CA HIS A 218 10.33 4.87 -22.39
C HIS A 218 10.00 3.89 -21.24
N PRO A 219 10.83 3.80 -20.19
CA PRO A 219 10.46 3.09 -18.97
C PRO A 219 9.23 3.73 -18.32
N SER A 220 8.54 2.99 -17.44
CA SER A 220 7.32 3.48 -16.79
C SER A 220 7.53 4.82 -16.08
N MET A 221 6.66 5.80 -16.36
CA MET A 221 6.74 7.12 -15.72
C MET A 221 6.54 7.03 -14.20
N ASN A 222 5.75 6.07 -13.71
CA ASN A 222 5.60 5.80 -12.28
C ASN A 222 6.96 5.42 -11.66
N LEU A 223 7.75 4.58 -12.33
CA LEU A 223 9.10 4.19 -11.88
C LEU A 223 10.09 5.35 -11.97
N LEU A 224 10.02 6.18 -13.02
CA LEU A 224 10.86 7.38 -13.14
C LEU A 224 10.55 8.41 -12.05
N LEU A 225 9.27 8.68 -11.73
CA LEU A 225 8.87 9.57 -10.64
C LEU A 225 9.40 9.05 -9.29
N ARG A 226 9.14 7.77 -8.98
CA ARG A 226 9.59 7.12 -7.73
C ARG A 226 11.11 7.15 -7.57
N LYS A 227 11.88 6.91 -8.64
CA LYS A 227 13.36 6.97 -8.63
C LYS A 227 13.92 8.40 -8.68
N THR A 228 13.19 9.40 -9.19
CA THR A 228 13.64 10.80 -9.23
C THR A 228 13.48 11.51 -7.88
N PHE A 229 12.46 11.12 -7.11
CA PHE A 229 12.13 11.74 -5.81
C PHE A 229 12.37 10.83 -4.59
N ASP A 230 12.99 9.65 -4.79
CA ASP A 230 13.26 8.62 -3.77
C ASP A 230 12.02 8.27 -2.91
N LEU A 231 10.91 7.99 -3.58
CA LEU A 231 9.61 7.70 -2.95
C LEU A 231 9.54 6.25 -2.47
N TYR A 232 10.32 5.93 -1.44
CA TYR A 232 10.66 4.57 -1.04
C TYR A 232 9.54 3.75 -0.39
N ALA A 233 8.53 4.40 0.20
CA ALA A 233 7.39 3.71 0.81
C ALA A 233 6.14 3.94 -0.05
N ASN A 234 5.57 2.88 -0.61
CA ASN A 234 4.21 2.92 -1.17
C ASN A 234 3.23 2.40 -0.12
N ILE A 235 2.23 3.22 0.23
CA ILE A 235 1.20 2.94 1.23
C ILE A 235 -0.11 2.75 0.49
N ARG A 236 -0.84 1.68 0.80
CA ARG A 236 -2.20 1.41 0.30
C ARG A 236 -3.07 0.88 1.44
N PRO A 237 -3.90 1.74 2.08
CA PRO A 237 -4.92 1.30 3.01
C PRO A 237 -6.10 0.69 2.23
N CYS A 238 -6.57 -0.47 2.69
CA CYS A 238 -7.71 -1.18 2.14
C CYS A 238 -8.75 -1.34 3.25
N VAL A 239 -9.81 -0.52 3.19
CA VAL A 239 -10.88 -0.47 4.19
C VAL A 239 -12.22 -0.82 3.51
N SER A 240 -13.04 -1.66 4.14
CA SER A 240 -14.40 -1.96 3.70
C SER A 240 -15.27 -0.70 3.74
N ILE A 241 -15.88 -0.35 2.60
CA ILE A 241 -16.74 0.84 2.49
C ILE A 241 -18.17 0.50 2.91
N GLU A 242 -18.71 1.23 3.89
CA GLU A 242 -20.07 0.98 4.39
C GLU A 242 -21.11 1.16 3.27
N GLY A 243 -22.05 0.21 3.17
CA GLY A 243 -23.08 0.19 2.13
C GLY A 243 -22.62 -0.35 0.77
N TYR A 244 -21.32 -0.54 0.53
CA TYR A 244 -20.84 -1.27 -0.64
C TYR A 244 -20.59 -2.75 -0.31
N LYS A 245 -21.49 -3.63 -0.77
CA LYS A 245 -21.48 -5.04 -0.39
C LYS A 245 -20.49 -5.87 -1.23
N THR A 246 -19.41 -6.33 -0.62
CA THR A 246 -18.52 -7.36 -1.17
C THR A 246 -18.77 -8.73 -0.49
N PRO A 247 -18.02 -9.80 -0.83
CA PRO A 247 -18.03 -11.05 -0.08
C PRO A 247 -17.44 -10.96 1.34
N TYR A 248 -16.77 -9.85 1.67
CA TYR A 248 -16.09 -9.60 2.94
C TYR A 248 -16.71 -8.40 3.66
N THR A 249 -16.62 -8.37 4.98
CA THR A 249 -16.96 -7.21 5.81
C THR A 249 -15.77 -6.84 6.70
N ASP A 250 -15.78 -5.61 7.21
CA ASP A 250 -14.91 -5.16 8.30
C ASP A 250 -13.40 -5.35 8.03
N VAL A 251 -13.01 -5.29 6.75
CA VAL A 251 -11.61 -5.27 6.32
C VAL A 251 -11.04 -3.90 6.67
N ASP A 252 -9.91 -3.86 7.38
CA ASP A 252 -9.13 -2.65 7.62
C ASP A 252 -7.64 -3.01 7.70
N ILE A 253 -6.96 -2.92 6.57
CA ILE A 253 -5.58 -3.39 6.40
C ILE A 253 -4.76 -2.33 5.68
N VAL A 254 -3.58 -2.01 6.20
CA VAL A 254 -2.62 -1.11 5.52
C VAL A 254 -1.43 -1.90 5.01
N THR A 255 -1.22 -1.88 3.69
CA THR A 255 0.00 -2.42 3.07
C THR A 255 1.04 -1.32 2.92
N ILE A 256 2.28 -1.63 3.29
CA ILE A 256 3.47 -0.78 3.21
C ILE A 256 4.52 -1.55 2.39
N ARG A 257 4.78 -1.04 1.20
CA ARG A 257 5.61 -1.66 0.16
C ARG A 257 6.92 -0.90 0.01
N GLU A 258 8.04 -1.61 0.05
CA GLU A 258 9.32 -1.12 -0.47
C GLU A 258 9.18 -0.82 -1.97
N ASN A 259 9.58 0.36 -2.42
CA ASN A 259 9.19 0.91 -3.73
C ASN A 259 10.40 1.27 -4.64
N THR A 260 11.64 1.01 -4.21
CA THR A 260 12.87 1.38 -4.95
C THR A 260 13.67 0.20 -5.51
N GLU A 261 13.61 -0.97 -4.89
CA GLU A 261 14.43 -2.14 -5.20
C GLU A 261 13.58 -3.43 -5.34
N GLY A 262 14.05 -4.57 -4.82
CA GLY A 262 13.45 -5.88 -5.02
C GLY A 262 13.65 -6.40 -6.44
N GLU A 263 12.62 -7.11 -6.91
CA GLU A 263 12.50 -7.63 -8.28
C GLU A 263 12.28 -6.51 -9.31
N TYR A 264 11.87 -5.32 -8.88
CA TYR A 264 11.58 -4.15 -9.73
C TYR A 264 12.85 -3.30 -9.98
N SER A 265 14.02 -3.89 -9.73
CA SER A 265 15.33 -3.34 -10.09
C SER A 265 15.42 -3.02 -11.59
N GLY A 266 14.82 -3.88 -12.43
CA GLY A 266 14.92 -3.85 -13.89
C GLY A 266 16.24 -4.41 -14.43
N ILE A 267 16.98 -5.18 -13.60
CA ILE A 267 18.30 -5.72 -13.96
C ILE A 267 18.12 -7.13 -14.52
N GLU A 268 17.96 -7.21 -15.84
CA GLU A 268 17.73 -8.45 -16.57
C GLU A 268 18.75 -8.63 -17.69
N HIS A 269 19.14 -9.88 -17.97
CA HIS A 269 20.06 -10.20 -19.06
C HIS A 269 19.86 -11.62 -19.60
N ILE A 270 20.22 -11.81 -20.86
CA ILE A 270 20.28 -13.13 -21.51
C ILE A 270 21.68 -13.70 -21.23
N ILE A 271 21.77 -14.85 -20.54
CA ILE A 271 23.05 -15.51 -20.23
C ILE A 271 23.56 -16.26 -21.47
N VAL A 272 22.67 -17.05 -22.07
CA VAL A 272 22.82 -17.75 -23.35
C VAL A 272 21.47 -17.77 -24.04
N ASP A 273 21.41 -18.12 -25.33
CA ASP A 273 20.15 -18.19 -26.06
C ASP A 273 19.12 -19.09 -25.33
N GLY A 274 17.88 -18.62 -25.24
CA GLY A 274 16.81 -19.24 -24.45
C GLY A 274 16.91 -19.10 -22.91
N VAL A 275 17.96 -18.51 -22.33
CA VAL A 275 18.15 -18.39 -20.87
C VAL A 275 18.26 -16.93 -20.41
N VAL A 276 17.23 -16.47 -19.71
CA VAL A 276 17.15 -15.11 -19.12
C VAL A 276 17.34 -15.18 -17.60
N GLN A 277 18.13 -14.26 -17.04
CA GLN A 277 18.22 -14.03 -15.60
C GLN A 277 17.71 -12.63 -15.25
N SER A 278 16.83 -12.57 -14.25
CA SER A 278 16.39 -11.36 -13.57
C SER A 278 17.03 -11.28 -12.18
N ILE A 279 17.53 -10.11 -11.77
CA ILE A 279 18.27 -9.95 -10.51
C ILE A 279 17.43 -9.16 -9.48
N LYS A 280 16.88 -9.88 -8.51
CA LYS A 280 16.34 -9.31 -7.27
C LYS A 280 17.48 -8.69 -6.46
N LEU A 281 17.39 -7.40 -6.17
CA LEU A 281 18.27 -6.73 -5.21
C LEU A 281 17.50 -6.44 -3.92
N ILE A 282 18.12 -6.71 -2.77
CA ILE A 282 17.67 -6.22 -1.47
C ILE A 282 18.89 -5.63 -0.76
N THR A 283 18.79 -4.40 -0.29
CA THR A 283 19.86 -3.68 0.44
C THR A 283 19.48 -3.46 1.90
N GLU A 284 20.51 -3.22 2.73
CA GLU A 284 20.32 -3.01 4.16
C GLU A 284 19.62 -1.69 4.46
N ASP A 285 20.03 -0.61 3.78
CA ASP A 285 19.48 0.74 3.98
C ASP A 285 18.00 0.82 3.57
N ALA A 286 17.64 0.26 2.41
CA ALA A 286 16.25 0.21 1.94
C ALA A 286 15.37 -0.66 2.84
N SER A 287 15.86 -1.83 3.25
CA SER A 287 15.17 -2.71 4.21
C SER A 287 14.99 -2.06 5.57
N LYS A 288 15.97 -1.28 6.05
CA LYS A 288 15.88 -0.56 7.32
C LYS A 288 14.85 0.57 7.25
N ARG A 289 14.95 1.46 6.26
CA ARG A 289 14.05 2.63 6.17
C ARG A 289 12.58 2.25 6.01
N ILE A 290 12.27 1.17 5.27
CA ILE A 290 10.88 0.71 5.13
C ILE A 290 10.36 0.01 6.40
N ALA A 291 11.23 -0.67 7.15
CA ALA A 291 10.88 -1.28 8.42
C ALA A 291 10.60 -0.21 9.50
N ASP A 292 11.54 0.73 9.70
CA ASP A 292 11.38 1.86 10.63
C ASP A 292 10.09 2.63 10.32
N PHE A 293 9.88 2.99 9.05
CA PHE A 293 8.68 3.69 8.59
C PHE A 293 7.39 2.93 8.87
N ALA A 294 7.38 1.59 8.75
CA ALA A 294 6.18 0.80 9.03
C ALA A 294 5.78 0.82 10.53
N PHE A 295 6.77 0.83 11.44
CA PHE A 295 6.51 0.97 12.87
C PHE A 295 6.11 2.39 13.26
N GLU A 296 6.72 3.42 12.67
CA GLU A 296 6.32 4.82 12.85
C GLU A 296 4.90 5.07 12.32
N TYR A 297 4.58 4.56 11.13
CA TYR A 297 3.23 4.62 10.56
C TYR A 297 2.22 3.94 11.48
N ALA A 298 2.54 2.73 11.99
CA ALA A 298 1.65 2.01 12.90
C ALA A 298 1.34 2.84 14.16
N ARG A 299 2.38 3.36 14.83
CA ARG A 299 2.24 4.22 16.02
C ARG A 299 1.41 5.48 15.73
N ASN A 300 1.74 6.20 14.66
CA ASN A 300 1.09 7.46 14.31
C ASN A 300 -0.39 7.29 13.89
N ASN A 301 -0.75 6.13 13.33
CA ASN A 301 -2.12 5.79 12.93
C ASN A 301 -2.81 4.85 13.92
N GLN A 302 -2.33 4.78 15.18
CA GLN A 302 -2.93 4.05 16.30
C GLN A 302 -3.16 2.55 16.04
N ARG A 303 -2.32 1.96 15.18
CA ARG A 303 -2.33 0.54 14.84
C ARG A 303 -1.62 -0.29 15.89
N SER A 304 -2.02 -1.55 16.00
CA SER A 304 -1.61 -2.47 17.07
C SER A 304 -0.47 -3.39 16.66
N LYS A 305 -0.34 -3.68 15.36
CA LYS A 305 0.41 -4.84 14.85
C LYS A 305 1.04 -4.57 13.49
N VAL A 306 2.31 -4.95 13.34
CA VAL A 306 3.07 -4.93 12.08
C VAL A 306 3.50 -6.35 11.73
N THR A 307 3.08 -6.84 10.56
CA THR A 307 3.51 -8.12 10.01
C THR A 307 4.57 -7.93 8.92
N ALA A 308 5.76 -8.49 9.08
CA ALA A 308 6.72 -8.61 7.99
C ALA A 308 6.35 -9.79 7.07
N VAL A 309 6.16 -9.53 5.78
CA VAL A 309 5.84 -10.57 4.78
C VAL A 309 7.08 -10.90 3.95
N HIS A 310 7.46 -12.18 3.90
CA HIS A 310 8.72 -12.62 3.30
C HIS A 310 8.61 -14.01 2.65
N LYS A 311 9.65 -14.44 1.91
CA LYS A 311 9.82 -15.84 1.48
C LYS A 311 11.24 -16.38 1.75
N ALA A 312 11.78 -15.96 2.90
CA ALA A 312 13.14 -16.29 3.38
C ALA A 312 13.44 -17.80 3.57
N ASN A 313 12.44 -18.69 3.54
CA ASN A 313 12.68 -20.14 3.54
C ASN A 313 13.35 -20.60 2.23
N ILE A 314 13.01 -19.95 1.10
CA ILE A 314 13.63 -20.11 -0.21
C ILE A 314 14.70 -19.03 -0.41
N MET A 315 14.32 -17.76 -0.32
CA MET A 315 15.19 -16.59 -0.55
C MET A 315 15.99 -16.20 0.69
N ARG A 316 16.79 -17.14 1.20
CA ARG A 316 17.51 -17.07 2.48
C ARG A 316 18.39 -15.84 2.67
N MET A 317 18.96 -15.28 1.60
CA MET A 317 19.85 -14.12 1.67
C MET A 317 19.13 -12.79 1.53
N SER A 318 18.33 -12.60 0.47
CA SER A 318 17.63 -11.34 0.19
C SER A 318 16.51 -11.07 1.21
N ASP A 319 15.56 -11.99 1.31
CA ASP A 319 14.42 -11.86 2.21
C ASP A 319 14.85 -12.06 3.67
N GLY A 320 15.93 -12.82 3.90
CA GLY A 320 16.57 -12.93 5.20
C GLY A 320 17.26 -11.63 5.65
N LEU A 321 17.74 -10.78 4.74
CA LEU A 321 18.26 -9.44 5.07
C LEU A 321 17.11 -8.49 5.46
N PHE A 322 16.07 -8.43 4.63
CA PHE A 322 14.85 -7.68 4.92
C PHE A 322 14.28 -8.05 6.30
N LEU A 323 14.09 -9.34 6.56
CA LEU A 323 13.53 -9.84 7.82
C LEU A 323 14.39 -9.50 9.05
N ARG A 324 15.72 -9.46 8.93
CA ARG A 324 16.60 -8.98 10.01
C ARG A 324 16.36 -7.51 10.34
N LYS A 325 16.26 -6.63 9.32
CA LYS A 325 15.99 -5.21 9.55
C LYS A 325 14.59 -4.99 10.16
N CYS A 326 13.58 -5.79 9.78
CA CYS A 326 12.27 -5.78 10.45
C CYS A 326 12.35 -6.17 11.93
N ARG A 327 13.14 -7.19 12.28
CA ARG A 327 13.38 -7.58 13.69
C ARG A 327 14.08 -6.49 14.48
N GLU A 328 15.10 -5.85 13.91
CA GLU A 328 15.81 -4.72 14.54
C GLU A 328 14.88 -3.52 14.78
N ALA A 329 13.98 -3.19 13.84
CA ALA A 329 12.96 -2.17 14.05
C ALA A 329 11.96 -2.56 15.16
N ALA A 330 11.53 -3.81 15.20
CA ALA A 330 10.69 -4.39 16.28
C ALA A 330 11.41 -4.47 17.64
N GLU A 331 12.74 -4.41 17.67
CA GLU A 331 13.51 -4.29 18.91
C GLU A 331 13.44 -2.88 19.49
N ASN A 332 13.33 -1.87 18.64
CA ASN A 332 13.18 -0.47 19.05
C ASN A 332 11.71 -0.06 19.35
N CYS A 333 10.71 -0.77 18.79
CA CYS A 333 9.29 -0.43 18.90
C CYS A 333 8.47 -1.48 19.67
N LYS A 334 8.72 -1.60 20.99
CA LYS A 334 8.06 -2.59 21.88
C LYS A 334 6.58 -2.35 22.15
N ASP A 335 6.06 -1.19 21.77
CA ASP A 335 4.66 -0.79 21.84
C ASP A 335 3.79 -1.41 20.73
N ILE A 336 4.40 -1.85 19.62
CA ILE A 336 3.72 -2.44 18.47
C ILE A 336 3.97 -3.96 18.44
N LYS A 337 2.91 -4.76 18.26
CA LYS A 337 3.04 -6.22 18.13
C LYS A 337 3.68 -6.58 16.79
N PHE A 338 4.86 -7.17 16.81
CA PHE A 338 5.51 -7.68 15.60
C PHE A 338 5.17 -9.15 15.34
N ASN A 339 4.98 -9.51 14.06
CA ASN A 339 4.91 -10.91 13.61
C ASN A 339 5.53 -11.08 12.21
N GLU A 340 5.85 -12.32 11.85
CA GLU A 340 6.51 -12.69 10.60
C GLU A 340 5.69 -13.78 9.91
N MET A 341 5.43 -13.63 8.60
CA MET A 341 4.63 -14.60 7.85
C MET A 341 5.16 -14.81 6.43
N TYR A 342 5.05 -16.05 5.94
CA TYR A 342 5.39 -16.37 4.56
C TYR A 342 4.32 -15.82 3.59
N LEU A 343 4.75 -15.30 2.45
CA LEU A 343 3.88 -14.70 1.42
C LEU A 343 2.67 -15.57 1.04
N ASP A 344 2.87 -16.86 0.80
CA ASP A 344 1.83 -17.83 0.48
C ASP A 344 0.87 -18.09 1.64
N THR A 345 1.36 -18.12 2.88
CA THR A 345 0.51 -18.16 4.08
C THR A 345 -0.31 -16.89 4.21
N VAL A 346 0.27 -15.70 3.94
CA VAL A 346 -0.50 -14.44 3.95
C VAL A 346 -1.57 -14.45 2.86
N CYS A 347 -1.25 -14.81 1.62
CA CYS A 347 -2.24 -14.90 0.54
C CYS A 347 -3.41 -15.85 0.86
N LEU A 348 -3.13 -17.01 1.46
CA LEU A 348 -4.17 -17.96 1.86
C LEU A 348 -5.04 -17.40 2.99
N ASN A 349 -4.40 -16.96 4.08
CA ASN A 349 -5.09 -16.43 5.26
C ASN A 349 -5.91 -15.17 4.94
N MET A 350 -5.40 -14.29 4.09
CA MET A 350 -6.05 -13.03 3.66
C MET A 350 -7.38 -13.26 2.94
N VAL A 351 -7.47 -14.33 2.15
CA VAL A 351 -8.69 -14.70 1.41
C VAL A 351 -9.68 -15.47 2.30
N GLN A 352 -9.22 -16.04 3.42
CA GLN A 352 -10.05 -16.77 4.40
C GLN A 352 -10.63 -15.87 5.49
N ASP A 353 -9.77 -15.07 6.13
CA ASP A 353 -10.10 -14.13 7.19
C ASP A 353 -9.14 -12.93 7.13
N PRO A 354 -9.50 -11.82 6.47
CA PRO A 354 -8.68 -10.62 6.44
C PRO A 354 -8.56 -9.90 7.79
N SER A 355 -9.49 -10.10 8.74
CA SER A 355 -9.52 -9.38 10.02
C SER A 355 -8.33 -9.69 10.93
N GLN A 356 -7.61 -10.78 10.66
CA GLN A 356 -6.39 -11.15 11.39
C GLN A 356 -5.19 -10.21 11.12
N PHE A 357 -5.25 -9.35 10.10
CA PHE A 357 -4.17 -8.44 9.70
C PHE A 357 -4.34 -7.02 10.28
N ASP A 358 -3.40 -6.11 10.01
CA ASP A 358 -3.39 -4.72 10.49
C ASP A 358 -2.45 -3.93 9.56
N VAL A 359 -1.19 -3.66 9.96
CA VAL A 359 -0.14 -3.17 9.05
C VAL A 359 0.69 -4.34 8.50
N LEU A 360 0.90 -4.39 7.19
CA LEU A 360 1.78 -5.36 6.51
C LEU A 360 2.96 -4.64 5.86
N VAL A 361 4.21 -5.02 6.18
CA VAL A 361 5.43 -4.46 5.57
C VAL A 361 6.15 -5.51 4.72
N MET A 362 6.56 -5.16 3.49
CA MET A 362 7.09 -6.16 2.54
C MET A 362 7.94 -5.59 1.37
N PRO A 363 8.80 -6.43 0.75
CA PRO A 363 9.49 -6.13 -0.50
C PRO A 363 8.58 -5.85 -1.71
N ASN A 364 9.16 -5.24 -2.74
CA ASN A 364 8.46 -4.58 -3.84
C ASN A 364 7.43 -5.44 -4.61
N LEU A 365 7.81 -6.63 -5.10
CA LEU A 365 6.88 -7.52 -5.82
C LEU A 365 5.73 -8.02 -4.94
N TYR A 366 6.02 -8.32 -3.68
CA TYR A 366 5.02 -8.83 -2.75
C TYR A 366 4.00 -7.74 -2.43
N GLY A 367 4.48 -6.49 -2.32
CA GLY A 367 3.67 -5.30 -2.13
C GLY A 367 2.71 -5.04 -3.29
N ASP A 368 3.13 -5.23 -4.54
CA ASP A 368 2.22 -5.15 -5.70
C ASP A 368 1.10 -6.19 -5.57
N ILE A 369 1.47 -7.47 -5.45
CA ILE A 369 0.53 -8.60 -5.47
C ILE A 369 -0.45 -8.55 -4.29
N LEU A 370 0.04 -8.33 -3.05
CA LEU A 370 -0.83 -8.35 -1.88
C LEU A 370 -1.73 -7.13 -1.77
N SER A 371 -1.29 -5.94 -2.22
CA SER A 371 -2.14 -4.75 -2.13
C SER A 371 -3.23 -4.72 -3.20
N ASP A 372 -2.96 -5.22 -4.42
CA ASP A 372 -4.00 -5.44 -5.44
C ASP A 372 -4.96 -6.58 -5.01
N LEU A 373 -4.49 -7.58 -4.27
CA LEU A 373 -5.35 -8.60 -3.65
C LEU A 373 -6.25 -7.99 -2.55
N CYS A 374 -5.70 -7.19 -1.64
CA CYS A 374 -6.47 -6.49 -0.61
C CYS A 374 -7.51 -5.52 -1.20
N ALA A 375 -7.16 -4.83 -2.30
CA ALA A 375 -8.12 -4.03 -3.07
C ALA A 375 -9.32 -4.86 -3.54
N GLY A 376 -9.07 -6.09 -4.02
CA GLY A 376 -10.11 -7.04 -4.43
C GLY A 376 -11.09 -7.44 -3.31
N LEU A 377 -10.68 -7.38 -2.04
CA LEU A 377 -11.56 -7.66 -0.89
C LEU A 377 -12.59 -6.53 -0.66
N ILE A 378 -12.16 -5.28 -0.84
CA ILE A 378 -12.94 -4.08 -0.48
C ILE A 378 -13.78 -3.52 -1.65
N GLY A 379 -13.53 -3.98 -2.88
CA GLY A 379 -14.34 -3.62 -4.05
C GLY A 379 -13.59 -3.50 -5.38
N GLY A 380 -12.26 -3.57 -5.34
CA GLY A 380 -11.37 -3.44 -6.50
C GLY A 380 -10.69 -2.08 -6.60
N LEU A 381 -9.79 -1.97 -7.58
CA LEU A 381 -8.84 -0.85 -7.73
C LEU A 381 -9.51 0.54 -7.93
N GLY A 382 -10.81 0.59 -8.23
CA GLY A 382 -11.59 1.83 -8.38
C GLY A 382 -11.87 2.57 -7.06
N VAL A 383 -11.70 1.90 -5.92
CA VAL A 383 -11.89 2.49 -4.58
C VAL A 383 -10.63 2.49 -3.71
N THR A 384 -9.50 1.95 -4.19
CA THR A 384 -8.26 1.83 -3.40
C THR A 384 -7.32 3.03 -3.62
N PRO A 385 -7.01 3.82 -2.58
CA PRO A 385 -6.08 4.93 -2.68
C PRO A 385 -4.62 4.49 -2.49
N SER A 386 -3.68 5.36 -2.87
CA SER A 386 -2.25 5.17 -2.56
C SER A 386 -1.49 6.46 -2.28
N GLY A 387 -0.48 6.37 -1.41
CA GLY A 387 0.52 7.41 -1.18
C GLY A 387 1.93 6.86 -1.35
N ASN A 388 2.78 7.54 -2.12
CA ASN A 388 4.21 7.25 -2.23
C ASN A 388 4.99 8.30 -1.44
N ILE A 389 5.67 7.90 -0.36
CA ILE A 389 6.40 8.79 0.56
C ILE A 389 7.91 8.62 0.34
N GLY A 390 8.65 9.74 0.30
CA GLY A 390 10.10 9.78 0.18
C GLY A 390 10.80 10.47 1.35
N ALA A 391 12.12 10.27 1.44
CA ALA A 391 12.91 10.61 2.63
C ALA A 391 13.04 12.12 2.94
N ASN A 392 12.72 13.00 1.97
CA ASN A 392 12.88 14.45 2.08
C ASN A 392 11.55 15.22 2.19
N GLY A 393 10.53 14.58 2.79
CA GLY A 393 9.17 15.14 2.87
C GLY A 393 8.45 15.24 1.52
N VAL A 394 8.99 14.62 0.48
CA VAL A 394 8.33 14.55 -0.84
C VAL A 394 7.28 13.43 -0.79
N ALA A 395 6.06 13.71 -1.22
CA ALA A 395 4.98 12.74 -1.27
C ALA A 395 4.16 12.88 -2.56
N ILE A 396 3.88 11.76 -3.23
CA ILE A 396 2.99 11.70 -4.40
C ILE A 396 1.86 10.72 -4.14
N PHE A 397 0.64 11.25 -4.05
CA PHE A 397 -0.59 10.49 -3.85
C PHE A 397 -1.21 10.14 -5.20
N GLU A 398 -1.56 8.88 -5.41
CA GLU A 398 -2.04 8.36 -6.69
C GLU A 398 -3.12 7.28 -6.53
N SER A 399 -4.10 7.26 -7.43
CA SER A 399 -5.03 6.14 -7.56
C SER A 399 -4.29 4.86 -7.99
N VAL A 400 -4.66 3.71 -7.43
CA VAL A 400 -4.03 2.41 -7.76
C VAL A 400 -4.33 1.95 -9.19
N HIS A 401 -5.52 2.26 -9.73
CA HIS A 401 -5.97 1.78 -11.04
C HIS A 401 -5.17 2.34 -12.24
N GLY A 402 -5.25 1.64 -13.37
CA GLY A 402 -4.70 2.10 -14.65
C GLY A 402 -5.51 3.24 -15.32
N THR A 403 -5.16 3.56 -16.57
CA THR A 403 -5.73 4.70 -17.31
C THR A 403 -7.11 4.46 -17.94
N ALA A 404 -7.68 3.25 -17.81
CA ALA A 404 -9.00 2.84 -18.32
C ALA A 404 -9.39 3.44 -19.70
N PRO A 405 -8.58 3.20 -20.76
CA PRO A 405 -8.72 3.89 -22.05
C PRO A 405 -10.00 3.55 -22.82
N ASP A 406 -10.74 2.52 -22.38
CA ASP A 406 -12.04 2.10 -22.89
C ASP A 406 -13.21 2.98 -22.38
N ILE A 407 -13.03 3.67 -21.25
CA ILE A 407 -14.03 4.61 -20.69
C ILE A 407 -13.57 6.08 -20.62
N ALA A 408 -12.31 6.36 -20.95
CA ALA A 408 -11.77 7.72 -21.02
C ALA A 408 -12.59 8.66 -21.94
N GLY A 409 -12.88 9.87 -21.45
CA GLY A 409 -13.63 10.92 -22.13
C GLY A 409 -15.13 10.63 -22.27
N LYS A 410 -15.69 9.76 -21.42
CA LYS A 410 -17.11 9.34 -21.49
C LYS A 410 -17.92 9.70 -20.26
N ASP A 411 -17.32 10.35 -19.25
CA ASP A 411 -18.00 10.70 -17.99
C ASP A 411 -18.50 9.46 -17.23
N LEU A 412 -17.74 8.35 -17.31
CA LEU A 412 -18.07 7.03 -16.73
C LEU A 412 -17.07 6.55 -15.66
N ALA A 413 -16.01 7.32 -15.40
CA ALA A 413 -14.99 6.96 -14.42
C ALA A 413 -15.50 7.10 -12.98
N ASN A 414 -14.90 6.35 -12.05
CA ASN A 414 -15.11 6.53 -10.61
C ASN A 414 -13.94 7.35 -10.02
N PRO A 415 -14.19 8.55 -9.47
CA PRO A 415 -13.14 9.36 -8.87
C PRO A 415 -12.71 8.87 -7.47
N THR A 416 -13.41 7.92 -6.85
CA THR A 416 -13.21 7.52 -5.43
C THR A 416 -11.76 7.17 -5.09
N ALA A 417 -11.05 6.35 -5.88
CA ALA A 417 -9.64 6.02 -5.61
C ALA A 417 -8.72 7.24 -5.57
N LEU A 418 -8.89 8.21 -6.50
CA LEU A 418 -8.08 9.43 -6.49
C LEU A 418 -8.52 10.41 -5.39
N LEU A 419 -9.83 10.51 -5.13
CA LEU A 419 -10.39 11.33 -4.06
C LEU A 419 -9.90 10.88 -2.68
N LEU A 420 -9.93 9.56 -2.40
CA LEU A 420 -9.39 9.00 -1.16
C LEU A 420 -7.86 9.13 -1.09
N SER A 421 -7.16 9.15 -2.23
CA SER A 421 -5.71 9.48 -2.27
C SER A 421 -5.47 10.95 -1.94
N ALA A 422 -6.36 11.85 -2.36
CA ALA A 422 -6.33 13.27 -1.97
C ALA A 422 -6.75 13.49 -0.50
N VAL A 423 -7.60 12.63 0.08
CA VAL A 423 -7.85 12.58 1.53
C VAL A 423 -6.58 12.13 2.27
N MET A 424 -5.86 11.11 1.81
CA MET A 424 -4.55 10.73 2.36
C MET A 424 -3.54 11.88 2.29
N MET A 425 -3.55 12.64 1.20
CA MET A 425 -2.73 13.86 1.03
C MET A 425 -3.08 14.92 2.08
N LEU A 426 -4.37 15.22 2.29
CA LEU A 426 -4.81 16.18 3.31
C LEU A 426 -4.44 15.74 4.73
N ARG A 427 -4.50 14.44 5.04
CA ARG A 427 -4.00 13.89 6.31
C ARG A 427 -2.50 14.14 6.49
N HIS A 428 -1.70 13.94 5.44
CA HIS A 428 -0.26 14.19 5.43
C HIS A 428 0.09 15.70 5.52
N MET A 429 -0.78 16.58 5.03
CA MET A 429 -0.66 18.05 5.14
C MET A 429 -1.23 18.61 6.46
N GLU A 430 -1.57 17.75 7.42
CA GLU A 430 -2.22 18.11 8.69
C GLU A 430 -3.51 18.94 8.49
N MET A 431 -4.34 18.53 7.53
CA MET A 431 -5.66 19.13 7.22
C MET A 431 -6.79 18.14 7.55
N GLN A 432 -6.77 17.62 8.78
CA GLN A 432 -7.63 16.51 9.23
C GLN A 432 -9.13 16.81 9.07
N ASP A 433 -9.57 18.04 9.38
CA ASP A 433 -10.98 18.44 9.28
C ASP A 433 -11.49 18.37 7.83
N PHE A 434 -10.70 18.86 6.86
CA PHE A 434 -11.02 18.78 5.43
C PHE A 434 -10.98 17.33 4.92
N ALA A 435 -9.99 16.55 5.36
CA ALA A 435 -9.88 15.13 5.04
C ALA A 435 -11.13 14.35 5.50
N MET A 436 -11.52 14.52 6.77
CA MET A 436 -12.70 13.89 7.36
C MET A 436 -14.00 14.33 6.68
N LYS A 437 -14.16 15.63 6.39
CA LYS A 437 -15.36 16.17 5.72
C LYS A 437 -15.54 15.61 4.30
N ILE A 438 -14.46 15.54 3.50
CA ILE A 438 -14.50 14.99 2.15
C ILE A 438 -14.72 13.47 2.16
N GLU A 439 -14.04 12.75 3.05
CA GLU A 439 -14.17 11.29 3.19
C GLU A 439 -15.58 10.88 3.64
N THR A 440 -16.13 11.57 4.65
CA THR A 440 -17.50 11.33 5.14
C THR A 440 -18.53 11.57 4.03
N ALA A 441 -18.43 12.67 3.29
CA ALA A 441 -19.31 12.96 2.16
C ALA A 441 -19.20 11.91 1.04
N CYS A 442 -18.01 11.36 0.79
CA CYS A 442 -17.81 10.27 -0.17
C CYS A 442 -18.46 8.96 0.30
N PHE A 443 -18.18 8.52 1.54
CA PHE A 443 -18.73 7.27 2.08
C PHE A 443 -20.24 7.35 2.29
N GLU A 444 -20.78 8.49 2.73
CA GLU A 444 -22.24 8.71 2.78
C GLU A 444 -22.89 8.63 1.40
N THR A 445 -22.27 9.19 0.36
CA THR A 445 -22.79 9.10 -1.02
C THR A 445 -22.85 7.65 -1.50
N ILE A 446 -21.82 6.85 -1.18
CA ILE A 446 -21.79 5.42 -1.51
C ILE A 446 -22.85 4.64 -0.71
N LYS A 447 -22.95 4.92 0.60
CA LYS A 447 -23.91 4.31 1.54
C LYS A 447 -25.36 4.57 1.18
N ASP A 448 -25.68 5.74 0.62
CA ASP A 448 -27.01 6.11 0.15
C ASP A 448 -27.48 5.31 -1.08
N GLN A 449 -26.56 4.70 -1.83
CA GLN A 449 -26.77 3.92 -3.06
C GLN A 449 -27.52 4.60 -4.23
N LYS A 450 -27.99 5.85 -4.08
CA LYS A 450 -28.78 6.59 -5.09
C LYS A 450 -27.96 7.07 -6.28
N VAL A 451 -26.78 7.61 -5.99
CA VAL A 451 -25.85 8.16 -6.99
C VAL A 451 -24.57 7.35 -6.88
N LEU A 452 -24.45 6.35 -7.74
CA LEU A 452 -23.32 5.41 -7.79
C LEU A 452 -22.85 5.28 -9.24
N THR A 453 -21.54 5.25 -9.42
CA THR A 453 -20.90 4.93 -10.71
C THR A 453 -21.11 3.45 -11.06
N LYS A 454 -20.86 3.10 -12.34
CA LYS A 454 -21.18 1.78 -12.90
C LYS A 454 -20.42 0.61 -12.27
N ASP A 455 -19.18 0.85 -11.87
CA ASP A 455 -18.32 -0.11 -11.15
C ASP A 455 -18.86 -0.42 -9.75
N LEU A 456 -19.45 0.57 -9.07
CA LEU A 456 -20.17 0.41 -7.80
C LEU A 456 -21.59 -0.17 -7.98
N GLY A 457 -21.93 -0.66 -9.18
CA GLY A 457 -23.24 -1.25 -9.51
C GLY A 457 -24.34 -0.24 -9.87
N GLY A 458 -24.01 1.05 -9.93
CA GLY A 458 -24.96 2.12 -10.25
C GLY A 458 -25.06 2.45 -11.74
N LYS A 459 -25.51 3.68 -12.03
CA LYS A 459 -25.74 4.23 -13.37
C LYS A 459 -25.34 5.70 -13.52
N ALA A 460 -24.89 6.34 -12.43
CA ALA A 460 -24.49 7.74 -12.44
C ALA A 460 -23.18 7.92 -13.19
N LYS A 461 -23.01 9.12 -13.75
CA LYS A 461 -21.77 9.61 -14.35
C LYS A 461 -20.75 10.04 -13.30
N CYS A 462 -19.51 10.27 -13.74
CA CYS A 462 -18.47 10.86 -12.88
C CYS A 462 -18.93 12.26 -12.38
N SER A 463 -19.42 13.11 -13.29
CA SER A 463 -19.94 14.44 -12.98
C SER A 463 -21.12 14.42 -11.99
N GLU A 464 -22.08 13.50 -12.17
CA GLU A 464 -23.24 13.34 -11.29
C GLU A 464 -22.84 12.87 -9.88
N PHE A 465 -21.88 11.96 -9.79
CA PHE A 465 -21.31 11.48 -8.53
C PHE A 465 -20.53 12.58 -7.79
N THR A 466 -19.70 13.33 -8.52
CA THR A 466 -18.99 14.51 -8.00
C THR A 466 -19.96 15.56 -7.47
N ALA A 467 -21.01 15.90 -8.21
CA ALA A 467 -21.99 16.90 -7.81
C ALA A 467 -22.73 16.52 -6.50
N GLU A 468 -23.04 15.24 -6.29
CA GLU A 468 -23.65 14.76 -5.04
C GLU A 468 -22.68 14.82 -3.85
N ILE A 469 -21.40 14.46 -4.04
CA ILE A 469 -20.37 14.65 -3.00
C ILE A 469 -20.20 16.14 -2.67
N CYS A 470 -20.07 17.00 -3.69
CA CYS A 470 -20.05 18.46 -3.55
C CYS A 470 -21.27 18.99 -2.78
N ARG A 471 -22.47 18.41 -3.00
CA ARG A 471 -23.70 18.77 -2.28
C ARG A 471 -23.62 18.36 -0.80
N ARG A 472 -23.12 17.17 -0.46
CA ARG A 472 -22.95 16.74 0.95
C ARG A 472 -21.89 17.56 1.67
N VAL A 473 -20.74 17.78 1.04
CA VAL A 473 -19.67 18.66 1.54
C VAL A 473 -20.21 20.06 1.87
N ARG A 474 -21.04 20.65 1.01
CA ARG A 474 -21.68 21.96 1.24
C ARG A 474 -22.84 21.93 2.27
N ALA A 475 -23.34 20.75 2.63
CA ALA A 475 -24.35 20.58 3.69
C ALA A 475 -23.74 20.33 5.08
N MET A 476 -22.45 19.98 5.14
CA MET A 476 -21.67 19.79 6.36
C MET A 476 -20.93 21.08 6.77
N GLU A 477 -21.58 22.26 6.67
CA GLU A 477 -21.03 23.57 7.10
C GLU A 477 -21.54 24.00 8.49
#